data_AF-A0A6C0LDI1-F1
#
_entry.id   AF-A0A6C0LDI1-F1
#
_cell.length_a   1.000
_cell.length_b   1.000
_cell.length_c   1.000
_cell.angle_alpha   90.00
_cell.angle_beta   90.00
_cell.angle_gamma   90.00
#
_symmetry.space_group_name_H-M   'P 1'
#
loop_
_entity.id
_entity.type
_entity.pdbx_description
1 polymer ?
#
loop_
_entity_poly.entity_id
_entity_poly.type
_entity_poly.pdbx_seq_one_letter_code
_entity_poly.pdbx_strand_id
1 'polypeptide(L)'
;MTGMFKENYLTEIPLDILEMIDMYWRQDDYNIHIKTERDNFSWRYNSFIDDRMHKSVCRLNYVYKAGVDTPAFANRQKIAEEKLKNHIDDIIKYMKMPKVKKILRNNGIYNAKKVYERNNPGNNSPVSNYEKALLSQYIFSAYYTIVYAIRIER
;
A
#
# COMPACT_ATOMS: atom_id res chain seq x y z
N MET A 1 -42.08 26.25 32.78
CA MET A 1 -41.05 26.18 31.71
C MET A 1 -39.88 25.40 32.27
N THR A 2 -39.82 24.11 31.99
CA THR A 2 -38.75 23.18 32.40
C THR A 2 -37.66 23.20 31.34
N GLY A 3 -36.44 23.56 31.73
CA GLY A 3 -35.29 23.68 30.84
C GLY A 3 -34.89 22.34 30.22
N MET A 4 -34.66 22.37 28.91
CA MET A 4 -34.22 21.28 28.05
C MET A 4 -32.68 21.20 28.01
N PHE A 5 -32.17 20.00 27.69
CA PHE A 5 -30.79 19.58 27.34
C PHE A 5 -29.93 19.05 28.52
N LYS A 6 -29.26 17.89 28.43
CA LYS A 6 -28.85 17.07 27.27
C LYS A 6 -28.56 15.62 27.72
N GLU A 7 -28.84 14.67 26.85
CA GLU A 7 -28.43 13.28 26.95
C GLU A 7 -26.93 13.16 27.24
N ASN A 8 -26.55 12.17 28.07
CA ASN A 8 -25.16 11.84 28.37
C ASN A 8 -24.45 11.37 27.09
N TYR A 9 -23.75 12.27 26.39
CA TYR A 9 -22.95 11.96 25.19
C TYR A 9 -21.66 11.14 25.47
N LEU A 10 -21.51 10.59 26.67
CA LEU A 10 -20.32 9.84 27.10
C LEU A 10 -20.54 8.33 27.10
N THR A 11 -21.49 7.81 26.32
CA THR A 11 -21.81 6.39 26.41
C THR A 11 -20.66 5.49 25.94
N GLU A 12 -19.86 5.87 24.93
CA GLU A 12 -18.66 5.11 24.56
C GLU A 12 -17.60 6.04 23.96
N ILE A 13 -16.36 5.98 24.48
CA ILE A 13 -15.22 6.63 23.81
C ILE A 13 -14.98 5.87 22.50
N PRO A 14 -14.97 6.56 21.34
CA PRO A 14 -14.64 5.95 20.06
C PRO A 14 -13.34 5.15 20.08
N LEU A 15 -13.34 3.98 19.43
CA LEU A 15 -12.21 3.04 19.45
C LEU A 15 -10.90 3.68 18.95
N ASP A 16 -10.99 4.56 17.96
CA ASP A 16 -9.87 5.34 17.43
C ASP A 16 -9.24 6.28 18.47
N ILE A 17 -10.06 6.89 19.34
CA ILE A 17 -9.58 7.74 20.44
C ILE A 17 -8.92 6.88 21.53
N LEU A 18 -9.50 5.71 21.85
CA LEU A 18 -8.90 4.77 22.79
C LEU A 18 -7.55 4.24 22.28
N GLU A 19 -7.46 3.90 20.99
CA GLU A 19 -6.21 3.50 20.33
C GLU A 19 -5.16 4.63 20.36
N MET A 20 -5.59 5.89 20.16
CA MET A 20 -4.69 7.05 20.30
C MET A 20 -4.15 7.18 21.73
N ILE A 21 -4.99 7.08 22.75
CA ILE A 21 -4.56 7.18 24.15
C ILE A 21 -3.59 6.05 24.52
N ASP A 22 -3.90 4.83 24.09
CA ASP A 22 -3.09 3.64 24.34
C ASP A 22 -1.71 3.73 23.65
N MET A 23 -1.64 4.34 22.45
CA MET A 23 -0.40 4.67 21.73
C MET A 23 0.49 5.69 22.47
N TYR A 24 -0.06 6.48 23.41
CA TYR A 24 0.72 7.38 24.27
C TYR A 24 1.02 6.77 25.66
N TRP A 25 0.28 5.74 26.08
CA TRP A 25 0.39 5.16 27.42
C TRP A 25 1.29 3.91 27.50
N ARG A 26 1.34 3.05 26.47
CA ARG A 26 2.09 1.77 26.54
C ARG A 26 3.61 1.97 26.57
N GLN A 27 4.28 1.04 27.27
CA GLN A 27 5.70 1.11 27.65
C GLN A 27 6.68 0.78 26.52
N ASP A 28 6.23 0.16 25.42
CA ASP A 28 7.08 -0.25 24.30
C ASP A 28 6.51 0.19 22.95
N ASP A 29 6.75 1.45 22.62
CA ASP A 29 6.47 1.98 21.30
C ASP A 29 7.57 1.61 20.30
N TYR A 30 7.20 1.30 19.07
CA TYR A 30 8.12 1.02 17.98
C TYR A 30 7.89 1.94 16.80
N ASN A 31 8.99 2.37 16.17
CA ASN A 31 8.98 2.87 14.81
C ASN A 31 9.02 1.68 13.85
N ILE A 32 7.94 1.50 13.09
CA ILE A 32 7.86 0.52 12.02
C ILE A 32 8.34 1.18 10.74
N HIS A 33 9.48 0.73 10.25
CA HIS A 33 10.04 1.19 9.00
C HIS A 33 9.71 0.22 7.88
N ILE A 34 9.28 0.79 6.74
CA ILE A 34 8.94 0.05 5.53
C ILE A 34 9.89 0.49 4.42
N LYS A 35 10.60 -0.48 3.86
CA LYS A 35 11.42 -0.34 2.66
C LYS A 35 10.94 -1.31 1.58
N THR A 36 11.36 -1.09 0.35
CA THR A 36 11.02 -1.94 -0.79
C THR A 36 12.28 -2.51 -1.40
N GLU A 37 12.30 -3.83 -1.59
CA GLU A 37 13.36 -4.53 -2.31
C GLU A 37 12.81 -5.19 -3.57
N ARG A 38 13.69 -5.36 -4.54
CA ARG A 38 13.37 -6.01 -5.80
C ARG A 38 13.44 -7.53 -5.62
N ASP A 39 12.44 -8.23 -6.14
CA ASP A 39 12.51 -9.68 -6.25
C ASP A 39 13.39 -10.07 -7.46
N ASN A 40 14.58 -10.56 -7.18
CA ASN A 40 15.56 -10.98 -8.19
C ASN A 40 15.19 -12.32 -8.87
N PHE A 41 14.20 -13.06 -8.35
CA PHE A 41 13.74 -14.34 -8.90
C PHE A 41 12.45 -14.22 -9.73
N SER A 42 11.86 -13.02 -9.79
CA SER A 42 10.67 -12.76 -10.59
C SER A 42 10.99 -12.83 -12.10
N TRP A 43 10.35 -13.77 -12.81
CA TRP A 43 10.46 -13.97 -14.28
C TRP A 43 10.05 -12.75 -15.13
N ARG A 44 9.58 -11.66 -14.50
CA ARG A 44 9.26 -10.36 -15.14
C ARG A 44 10.43 -9.38 -15.16
N TYR A 45 11.63 -9.86 -14.82
CA TYR A 45 12.87 -9.11 -14.79
C TYR A 45 13.07 -8.30 -16.09
N ASN A 46 13.20 -6.98 -15.96
CA ASN A 46 13.46 -5.96 -17.00
C ASN A 46 12.40 -5.78 -18.11
N SER A 47 11.29 -6.51 -18.07
CA SER A 47 10.24 -6.44 -19.08
C SER A 47 9.35 -5.19 -18.95
N PHE A 48 8.91 -4.89 -17.72
CA PHE A 48 7.88 -3.85 -17.48
C PHE A 48 8.42 -2.60 -16.79
N ILE A 49 9.63 -2.67 -16.24
CA ILE A 49 10.19 -1.67 -15.32
C ILE A 49 11.51 -1.18 -15.92
N ASP A 50 11.56 0.12 -16.19
CA ASP A 50 12.81 0.83 -16.52
C ASP A 50 13.51 1.29 -15.23
N ASP A 51 14.80 1.64 -15.33
CA ASP A 51 15.60 2.06 -14.17
C ASP A 51 15.01 3.26 -13.42
N ARG A 52 14.33 4.16 -14.14
CA ARG A 52 13.69 5.33 -13.52
C ARG A 52 12.50 4.91 -12.68
N MET A 53 11.68 4.00 -13.18
CA MET A 53 10.57 3.41 -12.44
C MET A 53 11.09 2.61 -11.25
N HIS A 54 12.13 1.80 -11.43
CA HIS A 54 12.75 1.06 -10.32
C HIS A 54 13.20 2.00 -9.19
N LYS A 55 13.95 3.06 -9.53
CA LYS A 55 14.34 4.10 -8.57
C LYS A 55 13.14 4.74 -7.88
N SER A 56 12.05 5.01 -8.60
CA SER A 56 10.82 5.56 -8.00
C SER A 56 10.15 4.57 -7.04
N VAL A 57 10.08 3.29 -7.37
CA VAL A 57 9.48 2.26 -6.51
C VAL A 57 10.28 2.10 -5.21
N CYS A 58 11.62 1.98 -5.31
CA CYS A 58 12.50 1.84 -4.15
C CYS A 58 12.64 3.11 -3.29
N ARG A 59 12.06 4.25 -3.72
CA ARG A 59 11.96 5.47 -2.88
C ARG A 59 10.84 5.39 -1.85
N LEU A 60 10.03 4.34 -1.84
CA LEU A 60 9.10 4.11 -0.74
C LEU A 60 9.89 3.97 0.57
N ASN A 61 9.74 4.97 1.42
CA ASN A 61 10.25 4.97 2.77
C ASN A 61 9.15 5.53 3.66
N TYR A 62 8.59 4.68 4.50
CA TYR A 62 7.49 5.05 5.38
C TYR A 62 7.82 4.59 6.80
N VAL A 63 7.57 5.48 7.76
CA VAL A 63 7.76 5.20 9.18
C VAL A 63 6.49 5.57 9.90
N TYR A 64 6.00 4.67 10.75
CA TYR A 64 4.89 4.96 11.65
C TYR A 64 5.12 4.37 13.04
N LYS A 65 4.53 5.04 14.04
CA LYS A 65 4.59 4.61 15.43
C LYS A 65 3.49 3.58 15.70
N ALA A 66 3.82 2.49 16.39
CA ALA A 66 2.85 1.52 16.87
C ALA A 66 3.31 0.89 18.21
N GLY A 67 2.39 0.70 19.14
CA GLY A 67 2.63 -0.08 20.35
C GLY A 67 2.64 -1.58 20.06
N VAL A 68 3.47 -2.35 20.77
CA VAL A 68 3.74 -3.78 20.47
C VAL A 68 2.50 -4.68 20.42
N ASP A 69 1.49 -4.47 21.29
CA ASP A 69 0.25 -5.26 21.27
C ASP A 69 -0.93 -4.57 20.55
N THR A 70 -0.64 -3.59 19.68
CA THR A 70 -1.67 -2.98 18.82
C THR A 70 -1.88 -3.80 17.53
N PRO A 71 -3.10 -3.77 16.95
CA PRO A 71 -3.36 -4.35 15.64
C PRO A 71 -2.45 -3.78 14.54
N ALA A 72 -2.03 -2.53 14.66
CA ALA A 72 -1.12 -1.87 13.72
C ALA A 72 0.29 -2.48 13.75
N PHE A 73 0.77 -2.92 14.91
CA PHE A 73 2.03 -3.65 15.04
C PHE A 73 1.87 -5.09 14.54
N ALA A 74 0.80 -5.78 14.91
CA ALA A 74 0.53 -7.15 14.45
C ALA A 74 0.41 -7.24 12.92
N ASN A 75 -0.30 -6.29 12.29
CA ASN A 75 -0.57 -6.26 10.85
C ASN A 75 0.45 -5.46 10.04
N ARG A 76 1.61 -5.12 10.61
CA ARG A 76 2.62 -4.27 9.97
C ARG A 76 3.04 -4.70 8.57
N GLN A 77 3.11 -6.00 8.31
CA GLN A 77 3.45 -6.54 6.99
C GLN A 77 2.37 -6.23 5.96
N LYS A 78 1.10 -6.44 6.31
CA LYS A 78 -0.04 -6.12 5.45
C LYS A 78 -0.12 -4.62 5.17
N ILE A 79 0.09 -3.79 6.19
CA ILE A 79 0.15 -2.32 6.05
C ILE A 79 1.27 -1.93 5.08
N ALA A 80 2.44 -2.56 5.19
CA ALA A 80 3.56 -2.32 4.29
C ALA A 80 3.21 -2.64 2.84
N GLU A 81 2.62 -3.82 2.60
CA GLU A 81 2.19 -4.25 1.26
C GLU A 81 1.16 -3.30 0.65
N GLU A 82 0.18 -2.84 1.44
CA GLU A 82 -0.80 -1.84 1.01
C GLU A 82 -0.14 -0.50 0.66
N LYS A 83 0.82 -0.04 1.47
CA LYS A 83 1.60 1.18 1.18
C LYS A 83 2.41 1.03 -0.11
N LEU A 84 3.03 -0.12 -0.34
CA LEU A 84 3.76 -0.39 -1.58
C LEU A 84 2.84 -0.39 -2.80
N LYS A 85 1.69 -1.07 -2.71
CA LYS A 85 0.70 -1.09 -3.78
C LYS A 85 0.24 0.33 -4.14
N ASN A 86 -0.14 1.12 -3.13
CA ASN A 86 -0.59 2.50 -3.34
C ASN A 86 0.50 3.39 -3.95
N HIS A 87 1.75 3.24 -3.49
CA HIS A 87 2.89 3.96 -4.06
C HIS A 87 3.12 3.65 -5.55
N ILE A 88 2.99 2.37 -5.94
CA ILE A 88 3.09 1.95 -7.34
C ILE A 88 1.91 2.49 -8.15
N ASP A 89 0.70 2.39 -7.62
CA ASP A 89 -0.51 2.93 -8.26
C ASP A 89 -0.37 4.43 -8.53
N ASP A 90 0.18 5.20 -7.59
CA ASP A 90 0.44 6.63 -7.76
C ASP A 90 1.48 6.92 -8.83
N ILE A 91 2.60 6.18 -8.86
CA ILE A 91 3.61 6.31 -9.93
C ILE A 91 2.94 6.14 -11.30
N ILE A 92 2.09 5.13 -11.46
CA ILE A 92 1.47 4.79 -12.74
C ILE A 92 0.31 5.72 -13.08
N LYS A 93 -0.43 6.20 -12.07
CA LYS A 93 -1.52 7.17 -12.22
C LYS A 93 -1.06 8.40 -13.00
N TYR A 94 0.14 8.89 -12.74
CA TYR A 94 0.71 10.05 -13.45
C TYR A 94 1.49 9.71 -14.73
N MET A 95 1.62 8.43 -15.10
CA MET A 95 2.26 8.05 -16.36
C MET A 95 1.38 8.41 -17.57
N LYS A 96 2.02 8.97 -18.60
CA LYS A 96 1.41 9.23 -19.90
C LYS A 96 0.98 7.90 -20.55
N MET A 97 -0.26 7.83 -21.02
CA MET A 97 -0.82 6.63 -21.65
C MET A 97 0.01 6.04 -22.81
N PRO A 98 0.63 6.85 -23.70
CA PRO A 98 1.51 6.31 -24.74
C PRO A 98 2.68 5.49 -24.17
N LYS A 99 3.26 5.93 -23.03
CA LYS A 99 4.34 5.18 -22.36
C LYS A 99 3.83 3.85 -21.81
N VAL A 100 2.68 3.87 -21.12
CA VAL A 100 2.04 2.65 -20.57
C VAL A 100 1.76 1.64 -21.68
N LYS A 101 1.11 2.08 -22.78
CA LYS A 101 0.82 1.22 -23.94
C LYS A 101 2.08 0.68 -24.60
N LYS A 102 3.14 1.48 -24.71
CA LYS A 102 4.43 1.04 -25.25
C LYS A 102 5.03 -0.09 -24.39
N ILE A 103 5.05 0.07 -23.07
CA ILE A 103 5.55 -0.96 -22.14
C ILE A 103 4.77 -2.26 -22.31
N LEU A 104 3.43 -2.20 -22.30
CA LEU A 104 2.59 -3.39 -22.47
C LEU A 104 2.81 -4.07 -23.84
N ARG A 105 2.86 -3.31 -24.92
CA ARG A 105 3.08 -3.83 -26.28
C ARG A 105 4.45 -4.45 -26.48
N ASN A 106 5.49 -3.86 -25.89
CA ASN A 106 6.84 -4.43 -25.91
C ASN A 106 6.90 -5.82 -25.23
N ASN A 107 5.92 -6.15 -24.41
CA ASN A 107 5.76 -7.44 -23.75
C ASN A 107 4.61 -8.28 -24.33
N GLY A 108 4.20 -8.00 -25.57
CA GLY A 108 3.18 -8.79 -26.29
C GLY A 108 1.74 -8.58 -25.79
N ILE A 109 1.48 -7.54 -25.00
CA ILE A 109 0.14 -7.28 -24.45
C ILE A 109 -0.56 -6.19 -25.25
N TYR A 110 -1.48 -6.62 -26.10
CA TYR A 110 -2.28 -5.74 -26.95
C TYR A 110 -3.68 -5.49 -26.41
N ASN A 111 -4.19 -6.37 -25.54
CA ASN A 111 -5.49 -6.24 -24.88
C ASN A 111 -5.32 -6.35 -23.35
N ALA A 112 -5.13 -5.22 -22.69
CA ALA A 112 -4.90 -5.17 -21.25
C ALA A 112 -6.12 -5.65 -20.45
N LYS A 113 -7.34 -5.35 -20.91
CA LYS A 113 -8.58 -5.78 -20.25
C LYS A 113 -8.66 -7.29 -20.14
N LYS A 114 -8.53 -7.99 -21.27
CA LYS A 114 -8.58 -9.46 -21.32
C LYS A 114 -7.53 -10.10 -20.42
N VAL A 115 -6.30 -9.56 -20.42
CA VAL A 115 -5.21 -10.09 -19.59
C VAL A 115 -5.47 -9.81 -18.10
N TYR A 116 -5.95 -8.62 -17.76
CA TYR A 116 -6.26 -8.24 -16.38
C TYR A 116 -7.38 -9.10 -15.81
N GLU A 117 -8.48 -9.28 -16.54
CA GLU A 117 -9.62 -10.11 -16.12
C GLU A 117 -9.20 -11.58 -15.93
N ARG A 118 -8.34 -12.11 -16.81
CA ARG A 118 -7.77 -13.45 -16.65
C ARG A 118 -6.92 -13.59 -15.38
N ASN A 119 -6.15 -12.55 -15.02
CA ASN A 119 -5.31 -12.58 -13.83
C ASN A 119 -6.09 -12.35 -12.54
N ASN A 120 -7.32 -11.84 -12.62
CA ASN A 120 -8.16 -11.47 -11.48
C ASN A 120 -9.57 -12.08 -11.65
N PRO A 121 -9.69 -13.41 -11.71
CA PRO A 121 -10.98 -14.07 -11.91
C PRO A 121 -11.96 -13.70 -10.78
N GLY A 122 -13.19 -13.35 -11.15
CA GLY A 122 -14.24 -12.98 -10.19
C GLY A 122 -14.14 -11.55 -9.63
N ASN A 123 -13.19 -10.74 -10.08
CA ASN A 123 -13.16 -9.33 -9.73
C ASN A 123 -14.22 -8.55 -10.53
N ASN A 124 -15.32 -8.19 -9.87
CA ASN A 124 -16.42 -7.43 -10.46
C ASN A 124 -16.30 -5.92 -10.23
N SER A 125 -15.21 -5.46 -9.60
CA SER A 125 -15.02 -4.03 -9.35
C SER A 125 -14.76 -3.29 -10.67
N PRO A 126 -15.39 -2.11 -10.88
CA PRO A 126 -15.17 -1.33 -12.09
C PRO A 126 -13.71 -0.86 -12.17
N VAL A 127 -13.04 -1.22 -13.27
CA VAL A 127 -11.67 -0.76 -13.56
C VAL A 127 -11.73 0.39 -14.57
N SER A 128 -11.36 1.59 -14.12
CA SER A 128 -11.40 2.80 -14.94
C SER A 128 -10.36 2.81 -16.07
N ASN A 129 -9.23 2.13 -15.89
CA ASN A 129 -8.15 2.05 -16.88
C ASN A 129 -7.38 0.72 -16.76
N TYR A 130 -7.70 -0.22 -17.64
CA TYR A 130 -7.11 -1.56 -17.62
C TYR A 130 -5.62 -1.57 -17.91
N GLU A 131 -5.11 -0.69 -18.78
CA GLU A 131 -3.67 -0.64 -19.08
C GLU A 131 -2.86 -0.25 -17.84
N LYS A 132 -3.32 0.76 -17.08
CA LYS A 132 -2.65 1.20 -15.85
C LYS A 132 -2.80 0.16 -14.73
N ALA A 133 -3.98 -0.40 -14.54
CA ALA A 133 -4.23 -1.41 -13.52
C ALA A 133 -3.37 -2.67 -13.76
N LEU A 134 -3.29 -3.14 -15.01
CA LEU A 134 -2.45 -4.29 -15.36
C LEU A 134 -0.97 -4.00 -15.17
N LEU A 135 -0.49 -2.82 -15.59
CA LEU A 135 0.90 -2.43 -15.37
C LEU A 135 1.22 -2.37 -13.87
N SER A 136 0.31 -1.86 -13.05
CA SER A 136 0.49 -1.82 -11.59
C SER A 136 0.63 -3.21 -10.99
N GLN A 137 -0.27 -4.13 -11.34
CA GLN A 137 -0.21 -5.52 -10.89
C GLN A 137 1.12 -6.18 -11.26
N TYR A 138 1.66 -5.87 -12.44
CA TYR A 138 2.91 -6.43 -12.91
C TYR A 138 4.14 -5.84 -12.24
N ILE A 139 4.13 -4.52 -11.99
CA ILE A 139 5.20 -3.88 -11.23
C ILE A 139 5.15 -4.38 -9.78
N PHE A 140 3.99 -4.39 -9.12
CA PHE A 140 3.84 -4.84 -7.74
C PHE A 140 4.37 -6.26 -7.52
N SER A 141 4.10 -7.19 -8.45
CA SER A 141 4.61 -8.57 -8.37
C SER A 141 6.14 -8.74 -8.46
N ALA A 142 6.89 -7.67 -8.76
CA ALA A 142 8.35 -7.70 -8.88
C ALA A 142 9.06 -7.14 -7.64
N TYR A 143 8.31 -6.78 -6.59
CA TYR A 143 8.84 -6.20 -5.38
C TYR A 143 8.21 -6.83 -4.14
N TYR A 144 8.95 -6.77 -3.04
CA TYR A 144 8.46 -7.10 -1.71
C TYR A 144 8.87 -6.02 -0.72
N THR A 145 8.13 -5.94 0.39
CA THR A 145 8.43 -4.99 1.47
C THR A 145 9.36 -5.62 2.50
N ILE A 146 10.31 -4.83 2.99
CA ILE A 146 11.09 -5.14 4.19
C ILE A 146 10.54 -4.28 5.31
N VAL A 147 10.11 -4.94 6.38
CA VAL A 147 9.55 -4.30 7.57
C VAL A 147 10.45 -4.57 8.76
N TYR A 148 10.91 -3.50 9.41
CA TYR A 148 11.70 -3.60 10.65
C TYR A 148 11.12 -2.68 11.72
N ALA A 149 11.08 -3.18 12.95
CA ALA A 149 10.57 -2.47 14.12
C ALA A 149 11.75 -2.05 14.99
N ILE A 150 11.84 -0.76 15.29
CA ILE A 150 12.87 -0.20 16.18
C ILE A 150 12.18 0.34 17.42
N ARG A 151 12.54 -0.17 18.60
CA ARG A 151 12.00 0.29 19.89
C ARG A 151 12.37 1.75 20.09
N ILE A 152 11.42 2.56 20.55
CA ILE A 152 11.65 3.95 20.90
C ILE A 152 12.22 4.00 22.32
N GLU A 153 13.50 4.33 22.45
CA GLU A 153 14.10 4.63 23.75
C GLU A 153 13.55 5.97 24.26
N ARG A 154 13.13 5.99 25.53
CA ARG A 154 12.60 7.19 26.20
C ARG A 154 13.70 7.89 26.98
#